data_AF-A0A3Q4EHR5-F1
#
_entry.id   AF-A0A3Q4EHR5-F1
#
_cell.length_a   1.000
_cell.length_b   1.000
_cell.length_c   1.000
_cell.angle_alpha   90.00
_cell.angle_beta   90.00
_cell.angle_gamma   90.00
#
_symmetry.space_group_name_H-M   'P 1'
#
loop_
_entity.id
_entity.type
_entity.pdbx_description
1 polymer ?
#
loop_
_entity_poly.entity_id
_entity_poly.type
_entity_poly.pdbx_seq_one_letter_code
_entity_poly.pdbx_strand_id
1 'polypeptide(L)'
;MAGPQALAFGLLLAVVTATLAAAQRDCVCDNYKLATSCSLNEYGECQCTSYGTQNTVICSKLASKCLAMKAEMTHSKSGRRIKPEGAIQNNDGLYDPDCDEQGLFKAKQCN
;
A
#
# COMPACT_ATOMS: atom_id res chain seq x y z
N MET A 1 -16.00 -49.09 4.52
CA MET A 1 -16.25 -48.50 5.85
C MET A 1 -15.01 -47.73 6.25
N ALA A 2 -15.00 -46.41 6.03
CA ALA A 2 -13.86 -45.57 6.38
C ALA A 2 -13.77 -45.45 7.91
N GLY A 3 -12.60 -45.74 8.48
CA GLY A 3 -12.40 -45.80 9.93
C GLY A 3 -12.55 -44.43 10.61
N PRO A 4 -12.96 -44.40 11.90
CA PRO A 4 -13.26 -43.16 12.64
C PRO A 4 -12.09 -42.17 12.74
N GLN A 5 -10.85 -42.63 12.55
CA GLN A 5 -9.65 -41.79 12.57
C GLN A 5 -9.48 -40.93 11.30
N ALA A 6 -9.95 -41.40 10.14
CA ALA A 6 -9.86 -40.63 8.89
C ALA A 6 -10.81 -39.42 8.89
N LEU A 7 -11.96 -39.55 9.55
CA LEU A 7 -12.93 -38.45 9.73
C LEU A 7 -12.41 -37.38 10.69
N ALA A 8 -11.73 -37.78 11.77
CA ALA A 8 -11.15 -36.84 12.73
C ALA A 8 -10.02 -35.99 12.12
N PHE A 9 -9.13 -36.59 11.31
CA PHE A 9 -8.10 -35.85 10.58
C PHE A 9 -8.68 -34.93 9.50
N GLY A 10 -9.72 -35.38 8.78
CA GLY A 10 -10.42 -34.54 7.80
C GLY A 10 -11.11 -33.32 8.43
N LEU A 11 -11.70 -33.49 9.61
CA LEU A 11 -12.32 -32.39 10.37
C LEU A 11 -11.29 -31.40 10.92
N LEU A 12 -10.14 -31.87 11.40
CA LEU A 12 -9.05 -30.99 11.87
C LEU A 12 -8.48 -30.15 10.73
N LEU A 13 -8.27 -30.74 9.54
CA LEU A 13 -7.83 -29.99 8.36
C LEU A 13 -8.86 -28.96 7.87
N ALA A 14 -10.16 -29.26 7.95
CA ALA A 14 -11.22 -28.33 7.58
C ALA A 14 -11.38 -27.15 8.57
N VAL A 15 -11.12 -27.37 9.86
CA VAL A 15 -11.11 -26.30 10.87
C VAL A 15 -9.89 -25.38 10.71
N VAL A 16 -8.73 -25.92 10.33
CA VAL A 16 -7.53 -25.12 10.09
C VAL A 16 -7.68 -24.23 8.84
N THR A 17 -8.37 -24.67 7.78
CA THR A 17 -8.57 -23.81 6.59
C THR A 17 -9.67 -22.75 6.77
N ALA A 18 -10.64 -22.97 7.65
CA ALA A 18 -11.72 -22.01 7.92
C ALA A 18 -11.31 -20.82 8.82
N THR A 19 -10.19 -20.91 9.54
CA THR A 19 -9.74 -19.87 10.49
C THR A 19 -8.84 -18.80 9.88
N LEU A 20 -8.35 -18.98 8.64
CA LEU A 20 -7.51 -17.98 7.96
C LEU A 20 -8.29 -16.99 7.09
N ALA A 21 -9.58 -17.19 6.89
CA ALA A 21 -10.47 -16.15 6.36
C ALA A 21 -10.93 -15.24 7.52
N ALA A 22 -9.99 -14.62 8.23
CA ALA A 22 -10.32 -13.46 9.05
C ALA A 22 -10.98 -12.47 8.09
N ALA A 23 -12.26 -12.19 8.28
CA ALA A 23 -13.03 -11.25 7.48
C ALA A 23 -12.41 -9.85 7.66
N GLN A 24 -11.37 -9.53 6.88
CA GLN A 24 -10.90 -8.17 6.72
C GLN A 24 -12.09 -7.38 6.20
N ARG A 25 -12.60 -6.48 7.05
CA ARG A 25 -13.67 -5.58 6.68
C ARG A 25 -13.06 -4.48 5.83
N ASP A 26 -13.45 -4.44 4.57
CA ASP A 26 -13.08 -3.34 3.67
C ASP A 26 -13.52 -2.00 4.26
N CYS A 27 -12.74 -0.96 3.99
CA CYS A 27 -13.00 0.40 4.42
C CYS A 27 -12.52 1.40 3.36
N VAL A 28 -13.04 2.63 3.41
CA VAL A 28 -12.71 3.71 2.47
C VAL A 28 -11.84 4.75 3.16
N CYS A 29 -10.78 5.20 2.49
CA CYS A 29 -9.83 6.19 3.00
C CYS A 29 -10.16 7.60 2.50
N ASP A 30 -11.10 8.29 3.14
CA ASP A 30 -11.56 9.61 2.67
C ASP A 30 -10.47 10.69 2.67
N ASN A 31 -9.55 10.62 3.64
CA ASN A 31 -8.45 11.58 3.79
C ASN A 31 -7.27 11.32 2.83
N TYR A 32 -7.25 10.18 2.14
CA TYR A 32 -6.16 9.86 1.20
C TYR A 32 -6.61 8.88 0.10
N LYS A 33 -7.04 9.45 -1.04
CA LYS A 33 -7.63 8.69 -2.16
C LYS A 33 -6.64 7.81 -2.94
N LEU A 34 -5.34 8.03 -2.77
CA LEU A 34 -4.29 7.22 -3.40
C LEU A 34 -3.88 6.02 -2.53
N ALA A 35 -4.61 5.73 -1.46
CA ALA A 35 -4.43 4.53 -0.67
C ALA A 35 -5.05 3.31 -1.38
N THR A 36 -4.40 2.16 -1.24
CA THR A 36 -4.83 0.87 -1.79
C THR A 36 -4.84 -0.20 -0.71
N SER A 37 -5.53 -1.33 -0.94
CA SER A 37 -5.54 -2.48 -0.01
C SER A 37 -6.01 -2.10 1.40
N CYS A 38 -7.10 -1.36 1.48
CA CYS A 38 -7.67 -0.85 2.74
C CYS A 38 -8.47 -1.91 3.48
N SER A 39 -8.24 -2.04 4.80
CA SER A 39 -9.05 -2.87 5.69
C SER A 39 -9.06 -2.32 7.11
N LEU A 40 -10.08 -2.67 7.91
CA LEU A 40 -10.10 -2.34 9.33
C LEU A 40 -9.04 -3.16 10.09
N ASN A 41 -8.22 -2.49 10.89
CA ASN A 41 -7.26 -3.12 11.79
C ASN A 41 -7.92 -3.59 13.11
N GLU A 42 -7.15 -4.20 14.00
CA GLU A 42 -7.62 -4.71 15.31
C GLU A 42 -8.17 -3.60 16.22
N TYR A 43 -7.76 -2.34 15.99
CA TYR A 43 -8.23 -1.15 16.72
C TYR A 43 -9.46 -0.49 16.08
N GLY A 44 -9.99 -1.05 14.99
CA GLY A 44 -11.13 -0.49 14.25
C GLY A 44 -10.78 0.72 13.39
N GLU A 45 -9.50 1.02 13.17
CA GLU A 45 -9.06 2.06 12.25
C GLU A 45 -8.93 1.52 10.82
N CYS A 46 -9.29 2.34 9.84
CA CYS A 46 -9.05 2.00 8.45
C CYS A 46 -7.56 2.15 8.12
N GLN A 47 -6.93 1.02 7.85
CA GLN A 47 -5.51 0.90 7.53
C GLN A 47 -5.35 0.47 6.07
N CYS A 48 -4.49 1.18 5.34
CA CYS A 48 -4.25 0.93 3.92
C CYS A 48 -2.73 0.96 3.62
N THR A 49 -2.38 0.71 2.37
CA THR A 49 -1.04 0.90 1.82
C THR A 49 -1.01 2.11 0.90
N SER A 50 0.01 2.96 1.01
CA SER A 50 0.19 4.07 0.06
C SER A 50 0.62 3.53 -1.31
N TYR A 51 -0.07 3.95 -2.38
CA TYR A 51 0.26 3.50 -3.73
C TYR A 51 1.72 3.77 -4.10
N GLY A 52 2.34 2.83 -4.81
CA GLY A 52 3.77 2.89 -5.16
C GLY A 52 4.74 2.57 -4.02
N THR A 53 4.25 2.18 -2.84
CA THR A 53 5.07 1.86 -1.65
C THR A 53 4.59 0.63 -0.91
N GLN A 54 5.35 0.24 0.11
CA GLN A 54 4.93 -0.73 1.13
C GLN A 54 4.54 -0.03 2.45
N ASN A 55 4.50 1.30 2.49
CA ASN A 55 4.22 2.05 3.71
C ASN A 55 2.72 1.96 4.04
N THR A 56 2.46 1.66 5.31
CA THR A 56 1.11 1.66 5.88
C THR A 56 0.65 3.09 6.16
N VAL A 57 -0.62 3.37 5.88
CA VAL A 57 -1.29 4.63 6.18
C VAL A 57 -2.54 4.38 7.01
N ILE A 58 -2.79 5.25 7.99
CA ILE A 58 -4.00 5.23 8.82
C ILE A 58 -4.89 6.39 8.39
N CYS A 59 -6.10 6.09 7.94
CA CYS A 59 -6.99 7.04 7.26
C CYS A 59 -7.63 8.09 8.20
N SER A 60 -7.44 7.96 9.51
CA SER A 60 -7.80 8.99 10.48
C SER A 60 -6.84 10.18 10.49
N LYS A 61 -5.69 10.07 9.79
CA LYS A 61 -4.66 11.11 9.67
C LYS A 61 -4.42 11.49 8.21
N LEU A 62 -3.84 12.67 8.00
CA LEU A 62 -3.35 13.06 6.68
C LEU A 62 -2.12 12.23 6.30
N ALA A 63 -2.08 11.76 5.06
CA ALA A 63 -0.89 11.12 4.51
C ALA A 63 0.29 12.10 4.53
N SER A 64 1.49 11.57 4.81
CA SER A 64 2.70 12.39 4.74
C SER A 64 2.96 12.84 3.31
N LYS A 65 3.59 14.02 3.19
CA LYS A 65 3.87 14.61 1.88
C LYS A 65 4.74 13.72 0.99
N CYS A 66 5.71 12.99 1.55
CA CYS A 66 6.57 12.09 0.77
C CYS A 66 5.76 10.95 0.14
N LEU A 67 4.88 10.32 0.91
CA LEU A 67 4.03 9.23 0.41
C LEU A 67 3.03 9.71 -0.64
N ALA A 68 2.40 10.88 -0.42
CA ALA A 68 1.53 11.50 -1.41
C ALA A 68 2.25 11.74 -2.75
N MET A 69 3.42 12.40 -2.71
CA MET A 69 4.21 12.68 -3.91
C MET A 69 4.69 11.40 -4.61
N LYS A 70 5.11 10.38 -3.86
CA LYS A 70 5.50 9.08 -4.43
C LYS A 70 4.32 8.39 -5.12
N ALA A 71 3.15 8.39 -4.50
CA ALA A 71 1.95 7.81 -5.09
C ALA A 71 1.55 8.53 -6.39
N GLU A 72 1.58 9.86 -6.41
CA GLU A 72 1.30 10.68 -7.61
C GLU A 72 2.31 10.41 -8.75
N MET A 73 3.56 10.14 -8.41
CA MET A 73 4.64 9.94 -9.37
C MET A 73 4.89 8.48 -9.76
N THR A 74 4.15 7.55 -9.15
CA THR A 74 4.24 6.12 -9.47
C THR A 74 3.90 5.90 -10.95
N HIS A 75 4.76 5.17 -11.67
CA HIS A 75 4.70 4.96 -13.13
C HIS A 75 4.88 6.20 -14.02
N SER A 76 5.23 7.37 -13.47
CA SER A 76 5.40 8.61 -14.25
C SER A 76 6.47 8.52 -15.35
N LYS A 77 7.46 7.63 -15.21
CA LYS A 77 8.57 7.44 -16.16
C LYS A 77 8.16 6.63 -17.41
N SER A 78 7.13 5.79 -17.33
CA SER A 78 6.73 4.91 -18.43
C SER A 78 6.23 5.71 -19.64
N GLY A 79 6.62 5.30 -20.86
CA GLY A 79 6.20 5.94 -22.11
C GLY A 79 6.86 7.28 -22.44
N ARG A 80 7.79 7.79 -21.60
CA ARG A 80 8.54 9.02 -21.90
C ARG A 80 9.61 8.77 -22.96
N ARG A 81 9.70 9.65 -23.96
CA ARG A 81 10.79 9.69 -24.95
C ARG A 81 11.97 10.50 -24.42
N ILE A 82 13.16 10.20 -24.93
CA ILE A 82 14.38 10.97 -24.65
C ILE A 82 14.16 12.43 -25.02
N LYS A 83 14.58 13.33 -24.14
CA LYS A 83 14.55 14.78 -24.38
C LYS A 83 15.82 15.18 -25.15
N PRO A 84 15.72 16.09 -26.14
CA PRO A 84 16.90 16.59 -26.83
C PRO A 84 17.80 17.40 -25.89
N GLU A 85 19.07 17.56 -26.27
CA GLU A 85 20.00 18.42 -25.55
C GLU A 85 19.49 19.87 -25.53
N GLY A 86 19.65 20.55 -24.39
CA GLY A 86 19.17 21.92 -24.19
C GLY A 86 17.67 22.07 -23.96
N ALA A 87 16.92 20.96 -23.80
CA ALA A 87 15.51 21.03 -23.43
C ALA A 87 15.33 21.72 -22.06
N ILE A 88 14.49 22.74 -22.01
CA ILE A 88 14.17 23.49 -20.79
C ILE A 88 12.88 22.93 -20.18
N GLN A 89 12.87 22.79 -18.85
CA GLN A 89 11.69 22.39 -18.08
C GLN A 89 11.44 23.42 -16.98
N ASN A 90 10.20 23.91 -16.88
CA ASN A 90 9.76 24.67 -15.73
C ASN A 90 9.38 23.68 -14.61
N ASN A 91 10.21 23.59 -13.57
CA ASN A 91 10.01 22.64 -12.49
C ASN A 91 8.86 23.10 -11.57
N ASP A 92 7.92 22.21 -11.29
CA ASP A 92 6.74 22.43 -10.44
C ASP A 92 6.97 21.99 -8.98
N GLY A 93 8.16 21.51 -8.65
CA GLY A 93 8.51 20.95 -7.35
C GLY A 93 8.05 19.50 -7.13
N LEU A 94 7.38 18.87 -8.09
CA LEU A 94 6.94 17.47 -8.00
C LEU A 94 8.01 16.53 -8.59
N TYR A 95 8.38 15.52 -7.82
CA TYR A 95 9.35 14.48 -8.19
C TYR A 95 8.96 13.17 -7.51
N ASP A 96 9.50 12.04 -7.96
CA ASP A 96 9.36 10.74 -7.28
C ASP A 96 10.38 10.68 -6.13
N PRO A 97 9.97 10.88 -4.86
CA PRO A 97 10.90 11.07 -3.76
C PRO A 97 11.30 9.73 -3.14
N ASP A 98 12.43 9.65 -2.45
CA ASP A 98 12.75 8.54 -1.56
C ASP A 98 12.19 8.80 -0.15
N CYS A 99 11.30 7.92 0.30
CA CYS A 99 10.69 7.96 1.63
C CYS A 99 11.32 6.93 2.56
N ASP A 100 11.36 7.22 3.87
CA ASP A 100 11.70 6.24 4.90
C ASP A 100 10.49 5.37 5.30
N GLU A 101 10.68 4.49 6.29
CA GLU A 101 9.65 3.55 6.76
C GLU A 101 8.46 4.28 7.41
N GLN A 102 8.70 5.47 7.96
CA GLN A 102 7.72 6.36 8.56
C GLN A 102 7.01 7.23 7.51
N GLY A 103 7.43 7.15 6.24
CA GLY A 103 6.88 7.95 5.15
C GLY A 103 7.38 9.39 5.14
N LEU A 104 8.48 9.71 5.80
CA LEU A 104 9.14 11.02 5.72
C LEU A 104 10.15 11.02 4.58
N PHE A 105 10.52 12.21 4.11
CA PHE A 105 11.60 12.33 3.12
C PHE A 105 12.91 11.87 3.72
N LYS A 106 13.62 10.98 3.03
CA LYS A 106 15.04 10.76 3.33
C LYS A 106 15.80 12.07 3.11
N ALA A 107 16.80 12.32 3.96
CA ALA A 107 17.59 13.55 3.92
C ALA A 107 18.30 13.76 2.56
N LYS A 108 18.65 12.66 1.87
CA LYS A 108 19.23 12.68 0.53
C LYS A 108 18.18 12.22 -0.49
N GLN A 109 18.03 12.99 -1.56
CA GLN A 109 17.16 12.72 -2.71
C GLN A 109 18.00 12.68 -3.99
N CYS A 110 17.61 11.85 -4.95
CA CYS A 110 18.29 11.67 -6.23
C CYS A 110 17.27 11.63 -7.39
N ASN A 111 17.73 11.92 -8.62
CA ASN A 111 16.94 11.84 -9.85
C ASN A 111 17.21 10.56 -10.63
#